data_AF-A0A1I5TEE6-F1
#
_entry.id   AF-A0A1I5TEE6-F1
#
_cell.length_a   1.000
_cell.length_b   1.000
_cell.length_c   1.000
_cell.angle_alpha   90.00
_cell.angle_beta   90.00
_cell.angle_gamma   90.00
#
_symmetry.space_group_name_H-M   'P 1'
#
loop_
_entity.id
_entity.type
_entity.pdbx_description
1 polymer ?
#
loop_
_entity_poly.entity_id
_entity_poly.type
_entity_poly.pdbx_seq_one_letter_code
_entity_poly.pdbx_strand_id
1 'polypeptide(L)' 'MATQRCDGCDRRTRIGGGIGDFWTFAGGSTEGMDLELADGSEFFLCFDCIERLPDDRDATRADVDALSSRAEE' A
#
# COMPACT_ATOMS: atom_id res chain seq x y z
N MET A 1 -17.09 0.41 5.82
CA MET A 1 -16.08 0.18 4.75
C MET A 1 -15.05 1.26 4.87
N ALA A 2 -13.84 0.92 5.29
CA ALA A 2 -12.74 1.86 5.35
C ALA A 2 -12.06 1.90 3.97
N THR A 3 -11.64 3.09 3.54
CA THR A 3 -10.77 3.26 2.38
C THR A 3 -9.59 4.12 2.79
N GLN A 4 -8.41 3.76 2.32
CA GLN A 4 -7.17 4.48 2.57
C GLN A 4 -6.55 4.91 1.23
N ARG A 5 -5.75 5.97 1.23
CA ARG A 5 -4.99 6.36 0.04
C ARG A 5 -3.68 5.59 0.03
N CYS A 6 -3.32 5.07 -1.13
CA CYS A 6 -2.00 4.53 -1.40
C CYS A 6 -0.98 5.67 -1.42
N ASP A 7 0.07 5.57 -0.62
CA ASP A 7 1.15 6.57 -0.59
C ASP A 7 1.97 6.60 -1.90
N GLY A 8 1.92 5.52 -2.68
CA GLY A 8 2.66 5.40 -3.94
C GLY A 8 1.91 5.86 -5.19
N CYS A 9 0.57 5.87 -5.22
CA CYS A 9 -0.19 6.26 -6.43
C CYS A 9 -1.39 7.14 -6.16
N ASP A 10 -1.56 7.58 -4.92
CA ASP A 10 -2.68 8.40 -4.43
C ASP A 10 -4.08 7.79 -4.58
N ARG A 11 -4.18 6.58 -5.12
CA ARG A 11 -5.46 5.91 -5.35
C ARG A 11 -6.10 5.51 -4.02
N ARG A 12 -7.42 5.70 -3.92
CA ARG A 12 -8.20 5.16 -2.80
C ARG A 12 -8.35 3.64 -2.95
N THR A 13 -7.78 2.89 -2.04
CA THR A 13 -7.93 1.44 -1.92
C THR A 13 -8.92 1.09 -0.82
N ARG A 14 -9.61 -0.04 -0.98
CA ARG A 14 -10.39 -0.58 0.13
C ARG A 14 -9.48 -1.31 1.11
N ILE A 15 -9.60 -0.93 2.36
CA ILE A 15 -8.97 -1.61 3.50
C ILE A 15 -10.05 -2.29 4.32
N GLY A 16 -9.79 -3.55 4.68
CA GLY A 16 -10.57 -4.26 5.69
C GLY A 16 -10.30 -3.58 7.03
N GLY A 17 -11.33 -3.02 7.66
CA GLY A 17 -11.15 -2.13 8.80
C GLY A 17 -11.89 -2.57 10.05
N GLY A 18 -11.14 -2.80 11.14
CA GLY A 18 -11.58 -2.52 12.51
C GLY A 18 -11.52 -3.69 13.52
N ILE A 19 -11.14 -3.37 14.76
CA ILE A 19 -10.86 -4.22 15.95
C ILE A 19 -12.02 -5.15 16.41
N GLY A 20 -13.11 -5.29 15.65
CA GLY A 20 -14.16 -6.29 15.85
C GLY A 20 -13.96 -7.60 15.05
N ASP A 21 -13.04 -7.63 14.09
CA ASP A 21 -12.85 -8.73 13.13
C ASP A 21 -11.89 -9.82 13.62
N PHE A 22 -11.80 -10.04 14.93
CA PHE A 22 -11.01 -11.15 15.49
C PHE A 22 -11.53 -12.55 15.05
N TRP A 23 -12.68 -12.64 14.38
CA TRP A 23 -13.33 -13.93 14.06
C TRP A 23 -14.00 -14.09 12.68
N THR A 24 -13.86 -13.20 11.69
CA THR A 24 -14.47 -13.53 10.38
C THR A 24 -13.69 -13.06 9.17
N PHE A 25 -13.25 -14.06 8.42
CA PHE A 25 -12.87 -14.00 7.02
C PHE A 25 -14.06 -13.53 6.13
N ALA A 26 -14.53 -12.30 6.29
CA ALA A 26 -15.58 -11.72 5.43
C ALA A 26 -14.99 -10.87 4.31
N GLY A 27 -14.20 -11.51 3.44
CA GLY A 27 -14.41 -11.44 1.98
C GLY A 27 -14.32 -10.10 1.24
N GLY A 28 -13.69 -9.07 1.80
CA GLY A 28 -13.24 -7.92 1.01
C GLY A 28 -11.74 -8.04 0.82
N SER A 29 -11.28 -8.51 -0.34
CA SER A 29 -9.86 -8.52 -0.70
C SER A 29 -9.28 -7.13 -0.39
N THR A 30 -8.46 -7.01 0.63
CA THR A 30 -7.72 -5.79 0.93
C THR A 30 -6.94 -5.43 -0.33
N GLU A 31 -7.11 -4.22 -0.85
CA GLU A 31 -6.43 -3.82 -2.10
C GLU A 31 -5.02 -3.25 -1.83
N GLY A 32 -4.56 -3.32 -0.58
CA GLY A 32 -3.23 -2.89 -0.14
C GLY A 32 -2.91 -3.32 1.28
N MET A 33 -1.68 -3.06 1.69
CA MET A 33 -1.16 -3.33 3.03
C MET A 33 -0.11 -2.30 3.43
N ASP A 34 0.11 -2.15 4.73
CA ASP A 34 1.22 -1.38 5.27
C ASP A 34 2.53 -2.16 5.12
N LEU A 35 3.56 -1.51 4.55
CA LEU A 35 4.91 -2.06 4.44
C LEU A 35 5.92 -1.14 5.13
N GLU A 36 6.78 -1.75 5.92
CA GLU A 36 8.01 -1.13 6.40
C GLU A 36 9.09 -1.28 5.32
N LEU A 37 9.68 -0.16 4.92
CA LEU A 37 10.75 -0.09 3.93
C LEU A 37 12.14 -0.14 4.59
N ALA A 38 13.20 -0.37 3.81
CA ALA A 38 14.56 -0.48 4.36
C ALA A 38 15.11 0.80 5.00
N ASP A 39 14.52 1.96 4.70
CA ASP A 39 14.82 3.23 5.39
C ASP A 39 14.17 3.31 6.79
N GLY A 40 13.46 2.27 7.23
CA GLY A 40 12.67 2.26 8.47
C GLY A 40 11.39 3.09 8.39
N SER A 41 10.96 3.42 7.17
CA SER A 41 9.74 4.20 6.93
C SER A 41 8.58 3.28 6.58
N GLU A 42 7.43 3.51 7.20
CA GLU A 42 6.20 2.75 6.98
C GLU A 42 5.31 3.48 5.96
N PHE A 43 4.78 2.74 4.98
CA PHE A 43 3.87 3.28 3.95
C PHE A 43 2.75 2.30 3.65
N PHE A 44 1.56 2.85 3.40
CA PHE A 44 0.44 2.06 2.92
C PHE A 44 0.46 1.99 1.39
N LEU A 45 0.69 0.81 0.83
CA LEU A 45 0.78 0.60 -0.61
C LEU A 45 -0.27 -0.38 -1.11
N CYS A 46 -0.83 -0.10 -2.29
CA CYS A 46 -1.66 -1.06 -3.00
C CYS A 46 -0.81 -2.19 -3.60
N PHE A 47 -1.40 -3.37 -3.82
CA PHE A 47 -0.67 -4.50 -4.42
C PHE A 47 -0.02 -4.14 -5.76
N ASP A 48 -0.69 -3.35 -6.57
CA ASP A 48 -0.18 -2.82 -7.85
C ASP A 48 1.13 -2.00 -7.68
N CYS A 49 1.23 -1.20 -6.62
CA CYS A 49 2.43 -0.41 -6.33
C CYS A 49 3.55 -1.27 -5.76
N ILE A 50 3.19 -2.27 -4.94
CA ILE A 50 4.15 -3.22 -4.37
C ILE A 50 4.81 -4.03 -5.47
N GLU A 51 4.05 -4.51 -6.46
CA GLU A 51 4.59 -5.23 -7.62
C GLU A 51 5.45 -4.34 -8.54
N ARG A 52 5.36 -3.02 -8.40
CA ARG A 52 6.18 -2.05 -9.16
C ARG A 52 7.44 -1.61 -8.42
N LEU A 53 7.58 -1.95 -7.14
CA LEU A 53 8.79 -1.66 -6.39
C LEU A 53 9.96 -2.48 -6.96
N PRO A 54 11.21 -1.98 -6.80
CA PRO A 54 12.37 -2.76 -7.17
C PRO A 54 12.44 -4.06 -6.35
N ASP A 55 12.64 -5.19 -7.03
CA ASP A 55 12.89 -6.50 -6.42
C ASP A 55 14.39 -6.78 -6.28
N ASP A 56 15.22 -6.17 -7.15
CA ASP A 56 16.70 -6.31 -7.14
C ASP A 56 17.39 -5.60 -5.98
N ARG A 57 16.69 -4.71 -5.26
CA ARG A 57 17.18 -3.99 -4.09
C ARG A 57 16.04 -3.66 -3.15
N ASP A 58 16.36 -3.39 -1.90
CA ASP A 58 15.35 -2.94 -0.96
C ASP A 58 14.70 -1.62 -1.41
N ALA A 59 13.37 -1.61 -1.36
CA ALA A 59 12.56 -0.42 -1.61
C ALA A 59 12.77 0.62 -0.50
N THR A 60 12.75 1.89 -0.90
CA THR A 60 12.92 3.03 -0.01
C THR A 60 11.81 4.07 -0.23
N ARG A 61 11.74 5.10 0.63
CA ARG A 61 10.81 6.23 0.45
C ARG A 61 10.92 6.87 -0.94
N ALA A 62 12.13 6.95 -1.49
CA ALA A 62 12.36 7.54 -2.82
C ALA A 62 11.69 6.73 -3.94
N ASP A 63 11.60 5.40 -3.79
CA ASP A 63 10.93 4.54 -4.76
C ASP A 63 9.41 4.75 -4.73
N VAL A 64 8.84 4.89 -3.53
CA VAL A 64 7.42 5.20 -3.35
C VAL A 64 7.08 6.57 -3.94
N ASP A 65 7.89 7.59 -3.68
CA ASP A 65 7.70 8.94 -4.23
C ASP A 65 7.78 8.95 -5.77
N ALA A 66 8.71 8.16 -6.33
CA ALA A 66 8.81 7.97 -7.77
C ALA A 66 7.55 7.32 -8.38
N LEU A 67 6.83 6.45 -7.66
CA LEU A 67 5.57 5.88 -8.13
C LEU A 67 4.45 6.94 -8.24
N SER A 68 4.44 7.92 -7.33
CA SER A 68 3.41 8.97 -7.26
C SER A 68 3.52 9.91 -8.45
N SER A 69 4.74 10.31 -8.79
CA SER A 69 5.03 11.14 -9.95
C SER A 69 4.58 10.54 -11.30
N ARG A 70 4.38 9.21 -11.37
CA ARG A 70 3.98 8.49 -12.58
C ARG A 70 2.47 8.23 -12.68
N ALA A 71 1.70 8.53 -11.64
CA ALA A 71 0.25 8.41 -11.66
C ALA A 71 -0.46 9.59 -12.35
N GLU A 72 0.28 10.69 -12.58
CA GLU A 72 -0.21 11.96 -13.16
C GLU A 72 -0.01 12.06 -14.69
N GLU A 73 0.37 10.97 -15.38
CA GLU A 73 0.62 10.93 -16.84
C GLU A 73 -0.46 10.18 -17.65
#